data_AF-A0A1Z4LHN9-F1
#
_entry.id   AF-A0A1Z4LHN9-F1
#
_cell.length_a   1.000
_cell.length_b   1.000
_cell.length_c   1.000
_cell.angle_alpha   90.00
_cell.angle_beta   90.00
_cell.angle_gamma   90.00
#
_symmetry.space_group_name_H-M   'P 1'
#
loop_
_entity.id
_entity.type
_entity.pdbx_description
1 polymer ?
#
loop_
_entity_poly.entity_id
_entity_poly.type
_entity_poly.pdbx_seq_one_letter_code
_entity_poly.pdbx_strand_id
1 'polypeptide(L)'
;MKNYKDIYEILDDLRKRPAIYLGSNKSKKSFTALIAFLSGLQFSRLEFAKMYDGNPPFSEFSRWISRKIGGMSSQIPWEWMIEEWGNEKAFERFFELLDEYRNCKSVCLSRAIIRNHKPTFVQVVNGERVQPEKPLELCVAQFVPSEVYYLLQIYLERKEKYFPYQNSIDEVKELALSQWGVAKNEWFEF
;
A
#
# COMPACT_ATOMS: atom_id res chain seq x y z
N MET A 1 1.66 -14.32 -27.92
CA MET A 1 1.38 -14.20 -26.48
C MET A 1 0.90 -12.78 -26.22
N LYS A 2 -0.20 -12.55 -25.49
CA LYS A 2 -0.64 -11.18 -25.18
C LYS A 2 0.45 -10.50 -24.35
N ASN A 3 0.85 -9.30 -24.75
CA ASN A 3 1.85 -8.51 -24.01
C ASN A 3 1.09 -7.60 -23.05
N TYR A 4 1.32 -7.77 -21.74
CA TYR A 4 0.69 -6.97 -20.70
C TYR A 4 1.61 -5.83 -20.32
N LYS A 5 1.09 -4.60 -20.29
CA LYS A 5 1.87 -3.41 -19.94
C LYS A 5 2.13 -3.34 -18.44
N ASP A 6 1.12 -3.66 -17.65
CA ASP A 6 1.16 -3.62 -16.20
C ASP A 6 0.31 -4.73 -15.57
N ILE A 7 0.44 -4.88 -14.26
CA ILE A 7 -0.29 -5.88 -13.50
C ILE A 7 -1.81 -5.70 -13.54
N TYR A 8 -2.31 -4.48 -13.72
CA TYR A 8 -3.74 -4.23 -13.81
C TYR A 8 -4.34 -4.84 -15.08
N GLU A 9 -3.64 -4.81 -16.20
CA GLU A 9 -4.11 -5.48 -17.42
C GLU A 9 -4.21 -7.01 -17.24
N ILE A 10 -3.30 -7.62 -16.47
CA ILE A 10 -3.38 -9.05 -16.13
C ILE A 10 -4.59 -9.31 -15.23
N LEU A 11 -4.77 -8.49 -14.19
CA LEU A 11 -5.86 -8.62 -13.23
C LEU A 11 -7.23 -8.43 -13.90
N ASP A 12 -7.35 -7.47 -14.83
CA ASP A 12 -8.56 -7.23 -15.61
C ASP A 12 -8.92 -8.43 -16.50
N ASP A 13 -7.92 -9.06 -17.13
CA ASP A 13 -8.12 -10.26 -17.93
C ASP A 13 -8.43 -11.49 -17.06
N LEU A 14 -7.78 -11.62 -15.90
CA LEU A 14 -8.04 -12.66 -14.91
C LEU A 14 -9.46 -12.58 -14.38
N ARG A 15 -9.94 -11.38 -14.02
CA ARG A 15 -11.31 -11.14 -13.56
C ARG A 15 -12.34 -11.64 -14.57
N LYS A 16 -12.09 -11.41 -15.87
CA LYS A 16 -12.97 -11.84 -16.97
C LYS A 16 -12.92 -13.34 -17.23
N ARG A 17 -11.76 -13.97 -17.04
CA ARG A 17 -11.51 -15.36 -17.43
C ARG A 17 -10.77 -16.13 -16.32
N PRO A 18 -11.33 -16.22 -15.09
CA PRO A 18 -10.60 -16.73 -13.93
C PRO A 18 -10.13 -18.18 -14.12
N ALA A 19 -10.91 -19.02 -14.81
CA ALA A 19 -10.54 -20.41 -15.06
C ALA A 19 -9.25 -20.60 -15.88
N ILE A 20 -8.87 -19.62 -16.71
CA ILE A 20 -7.64 -19.68 -17.51
C ILE A 20 -6.40 -19.46 -16.63
N TYR A 21 -6.51 -18.57 -15.64
CA TYR A 21 -5.39 -18.17 -14.80
C TYR A 21 -5.30 -18.98 -13.51
N LEU A 22 -6.45 -19.37 -12.95
CA LEU A 22 -6.57 -20.01 -11.64
C LEU A 22 -6.84 -21.52 -11.74
N GLY A 23 -7.00 -22.07 -12.94
CA GLY A 23 -7.25 -23.49 -13.19
C GLY A 23 -8.71 -23.86 -13.45
N SER A 24 -8.91 -25.03 -14.04
CA SER A 24 -10.05 -25.37 -14.91
C SER A 24 -11.25 -26.08 -14.27
N ASN A 25 -11.36 -26.15 -12.94
CA ASN A 25 -12.57 -26.71 -12.34
C ASN A 25 -13.65 -25.64 -12.23
N LYS A 26 -14.61 -25.70 -13.17
CA LYS A 26 -15.82 -24.89 -13.37
C LYS A 26 -16.02 -23.75 -12.35
N SER A 27 -15.98 -22.53 -12.87
CA SER A 27 -16.41 -21.28 -12.21
C SER A 27 -15.75 -20.92 -10.88
N LYS A 28 -14.59 -21.48 -10.51
CA LYS A 28 -13.96 -21.14 -9.23
C LYS A 28 -13.34 -19.75 -9.25
N LYS A 29 -14.18 -18.73 -9.02
CA LYS A 29 -13.80 -17.50 -8.34
C LYS A 29 -13.24 -17.92 -6.98
N SER A 30 -11.94 -18.17 -6.93
CA SER A 30 -11.25 -18.66 -5.75
C SER A 30 -10.24 -17.62 -5.34
N PHE A 31 -10.51 -16.93 -4.24
CA PHE A 31 -9.59 -15.97 -3.68
C PHE A 31 -8.29 -16.63 -3.22
N THR A 32 -8.33 -17.83 -2.63
CA THR A 32 -7.10 -18.60 -2.32
C THR A 32 -6.24 -18.83 -3.56
N ALA A 33 -6.84 -19.18 -4.69
CA ALA A 33 -6.10 -19.37 -5.94
C ALA A 33 -5.58 -18.03 -6.50
N LEU A 34 -6.35 -16.95 -6.35
CA LEU A 34 -5.91 -15.61 -6.70
C LEU A 34 -4.68 -15.17 -5.89
N ILE A 35 -4.66 -15.43 -4.58
CA ILE A 35 -3.50 -15.13 -3.73
C ILE A 35 -2.28 -15.94 -4.17
N ALA A 36 -2.44 -17.24 -4.43
CA ALA A 36 -1.34 -18.07 -4.95
C ALA A 36 -0.81 -17.52 -6.30
N PHE A 37 -1.70 -17.09 -7.19
CA PHE A 37 -1.35 -16.48 -8.46
C PHE A 37 -0.59 -15.15 -8.28
N LEU A 38 -1.06 -14.27 -7.39
CA LEU A 38 -0.41 -12.99 -7.09
C LEU A 38 0.98 -13.18 -6.47
N SER A 39 1.13 -14.13 -5.54
CA SER A 39 2.43 -14.48 -4.96
C SER A 39 3.41 -14.99 -6.02
N GLY A 40 2.96 -15.83 -6.95
CA GLY A 40 3.76 -16.29 -8.08
C GLY A 40 4.15 -15.17 -9.04
N LEU A 41 3.24 -14.23 -9.31
CA LEU A 41 3.54 -13.03 -10.10
C LEU A 41 4.57 -12.14 -9.41
N GLN A 42 4.45 -11.91 -8.10
CA GLN A 42 5.41 -11.12 -7.35
C GLN A 42 6.81 -11.75 -7.38
N PHE A 43 6.91 -13.06 -7.19
CA PHE A 43 8.17 -13.78 -7.28
C PHE A 43 8.79 -13.69 -8.69
N SER A 44 8.01 -13.92 -9.74
CA SER A 44 8.52 -13.84 -11.12
C SER A 44 8.92 -12.42 -11.55
N ARG A 45 8.34 -11.37 -10.98
CA ARG A 45 8.78 -9.98 -11.21
C ARG A 45 10.13 -9.67 -10.58
N LEU A 46 10.44 -10.26 -9.43
CA LEU A 46 11.75 -10.11 -8.79
C LEU A 46 12.85 -10.80 -9.61
N GLU A 47 12.53 -11.95 -10.19
CA GLU A 47 13.53 -12.82 -10.83
C GLU A 47 13.67 -12.63 -12.36
N PHE A 48 12.59 -12.29 -13.09
CA PHE A 48 12.58 -12.47 -14.55
C PHE A 48 12.03 -11.31 -15.40
N ALA A 49 11.20 -10.39 -14.86
CA ALA A 49 10.63 -9.31 -15.68
C ALA A 49 10.29 -8.03 -14.89
N LYS A 50 10.78 -6.88 -15.35
CA LYS A 50 10.40 -5.54 -14.88
C LYS A 50 9.03 -5.13 -15.43
N MET A 51 7.97 -5.82 -15.04
CA MET A 51 6.60 -5.40 -15.32
C MET A 51 6.25 -4.14 -14.52
N TYR A 52 5.61 -3.15 -15.16
CA TYR A 52 5.14 -1.94 -14.49
C TYR A 52 4.08 -2.29 -13.44
N ASP A 53 4.16 -1.63 -12.27
CA ASP A 53 3.31 -1.92 -11.11
C ASP A 53 1.90 -1.30 -11.21
N GLY A 54 1.65 -0.52 -12.26
CA GLY A 54 0.45 0.28 -12.41
C GLY A 54 0.54 1.63 -11.70
N ASN A 55 -0.49 2.46 -11.91
CA ASN A 55 -0.68 3.71 -11.19
C ASN A 55 -2.13 3.78 -10.66
N PRO A 56 -2.36 3.85 -9.33
CA PRO A 56 -1.35 3.80 -8.27
C PRO A 56 -0.56 2.46 -8.25
N PRO A 57 0.62 2.36 -7.61
CA PRO A 57 1.39 1.11 -7.58
C PRO A 57 0.61 -0.01 -6.88
N PHE A 58 0.47 -1.17 -7.51
CA PHE A 58 -0.21 -2.33 -6.93
C PHE A 58 0.48 -2.86 -5.67
N SER A 59 1.80 -2.70 -5.55
CA SER A 59 2.56 -3.06 -4.34
C SER A 59 2.05 -2.39 -3.06
N GLU A 60 1.39 -1.23 -3.17
CA GLU A 60 0.80 -0.50 -2.04
C GLU A 60 -0.65 -0.93 -1.74
N PHE A 61 -1.28 -1.70 -2.61
CA PHE A 61 -2.69 -2.10 -2.47
C PHE A 61 -2.94 -2.91 -1.18
N SER A 62 -2.02 -3.82 -0.84
CA SER A 62 -2.08 -4.62 0.41
C SER A 62 -2.15 -3.72 1.64
N ARG A 63 -1.25 -2.73 1.72
CA ARG A 63 -1.16 -1.78 2.84
C ARG A 63 -2.38 -0.87 2.90
N TRP A 64 -2.88 -0.43 1.74
CA TRP A 64 -4.10 0.36 1.63
C TRP A 64 -5.31 -0.43 2.14
N ILE A 65 -5.47 -1.70 1.75
CA ILE A 65 -6.54 -2.57 2.22
C ILE A 65 -6.48 -2.82 3.73
N SER A 66 -5.29 -3.14 4.27
CA SER A 66 -5.11 -3.35 5.72
C SER A 66 -5.70 -2.20 6.53
N ARG A 67 -5.50 -0.97 6.05
CA ARG A 67 -6.01 0.22 6.71
C ARG A 67 -7.49 0.47 6.39
N LYS A 68 -7.90 0.34 5.13
CA LYS A 68 -9.27 0.65 4.66
C LYS A 68 -10.35 -0.14 5.40
N ILE A 69 -10.11 -1.43 5.64
CA ILE A 69 -11.11 -2.32 6.25
C ILE A 69 -10.99 -2.33 7.79
N GLY A 70 -9.85 -1.90 8.33
CA GLY A 70 -9.57 -1.91 9.77
C GLY A 70 -9.35 -3.31 10.33
N GLY A 71 -8.73 -3.40 11.51
CA GLY A 71 -8.56 -4.66 12.26
C GLY A 71 -7.57 -5.68 11.68
N MET A 72 -7.07 -5.50 10.46
CA MET A 72 -6.14 -6.44 9.85
C MET A 72 -4.70 -6.23 10.32
N SER A 73 -4.02 -7.33 10.62
CA SER A 73 -2.58 -7.29 10.86
C SER A 73 -1.86 -6.79 9.61
N SER A 74 -0.81 -6.01 9.82
CA SER A 74 0.04 -5.46 8.75
C SER A 74 0.74 -6.52 7.90
N GLN A 75 0.74 -7.76 8.35
CA GLN A 75 1.56 -8.82 7.78
C GLN A 75 0.80 -9.64 6.74
N ILE A 76 -0.51 -9.89 6.91
CA ILE A 76 -1.28 -10.72 5.95
C ILE A 76 -2.75 -10.28 5.82
N PRO A 77 -3.02 -9.08 5.26
CA PRO A 77 -4.39 -8.58 5.11
C PRO A 77 -5.27 -9.41 4.17
N TRP A 78 -4.67 -10.16 3.26
CA TRP A 78 -5.44 -10.93 2.28
C TRP A 78 -6.17 -12.12 2.90
N GLU A 79 -5.52 -12.87 3.78
CA GLU A 79 -6.06 -14.11 4.35
C GLU A 79 -7.34 -13.86 5.16
N TRP A 80 -7.39 -12.73 5.87
CA TRP A 80 -8.56 -12.27 6.62
C TRP A 80 -9.81 -12.09 5.73
N MET A 81 -9.63 -11.69 4.46
CA MET A 81 -10.77 -11.56 3.55
C MET A 81 -11.47 -12.90 3.31
N ILE A 82 -10.72 -14.02 3.29
CA ILE A 82 -11.29 -15.36 3.16
C ILE A 82 -12.06 -15.71 4.43
N GLU A 83 -11.46 -15.46 5.59
CA GLU A 83 -12.06 -15.79 6.89
C GLU A 83 -13.38 -15.03 7.10
N GLU A 84 -13.40 -13.74 6.79
CA GLU A 84 -14.55 -12.87 7.02
C GLU A 84 -15.69 -13.08 6.00
N TRP A 85 -15.36 -13.27 4.72
CA TRP A 85 -16.37 -13.26 3.65
C TRP A 85 -16.58 -14.60 2.96
N GLY A 86 -15.66 -15.55 3.13
CA GLY A 86 -15.62 -16.79 2.38
C GLY A 86 -14.97 -16.63 1.00
N ASN A 87 -14.39 -17.72 0.50
CA ASN A 87 -13.49 -17.72 -0.66
C ASN A 87 -14.06 -17.08 -1.96
N GLU A 88 -15.33 -17.34 -2.30
CA GLU A 88 -15.94 -16.79 -3.52
C GLU A 88 -16.27 -15.30 -3.39
N LYS A 89 -16.85 -14.89 -2.26
CA LYS A 89 -17.17 -13.47 -2.01
C LYS A 89 -15.90 -12.65 -1.84
N ALA A 90 -14.87 -13.19 -1.20
CA ALA A 90 -13.56 -12.54 -1.08
C ALA A 90 -12.95 -12.23 -2.45
N PHE A 91 -13.13 -13.13 -3.43
CA PHE A 91 -12.68 -12.91 -4.81
C PHE A 91 -13.39 -11.71 -5.44
N GLU A 92 -14.70 -11.60 -5.27
CA GLU A 92 -15.47 -10.46 -5.80
C GLU A 92 -15.09 -9.15 -5.09
N ARG A 93 -15.04 -9.18 -3.76
CA ARG A 93 -14.66 -8.03 -2.92
C ARG A 93 -13.24 -7.53 -3.21
N PHE A 94 -12.30 -8.42 -3.50
CA PHE A 94 -10.97 -8.03 -3.95
C PHE A 94 -11.01 -7.10 -5.15
N PHE A 95 -11.79 -7.46 -6.18
CA PHE A 95 -11.85 -6.66 -7.39
C PHE A 95 -12.63 -5.36 -7.19
N GLU A 96 -13.64 -5.34 -6.32
CA GLU A 96 -14.31 -4.09 -5.92
C GLU A 96 -13.34 -3.13 -5.22
N LEU A 97 -12.56 -3.64 -4.26
CA LEU A 97 -11.54 -2.85 -3.56
C LEU A 97 -10.41 -2.43 -4.49
N LEU A 98 -10.05 -3.27 -5.47
CA LEU A 98 -9.06 -2.95 -6.49
C LEU A 98 -9.54 -1.80 -7.37
N ASP A 99 -10.81 -1.82 -7.77
CA ASP A 99 -11.42 -0.73 -8.54
C ASP A 99 -11.45 0.57 -7.73
N GLU A 100 -11.80 0.51 -6.44
CA GLU A 100 -11.73 1.67 -5.54
C GLU A 100 -10.30 2.23 -5.42
N TYR A 101 -9.33 1.34 -5.19
CA TYR A 101 -7.93 1.71 -5.07
C TYR A 101 -7.37 2.31 -6.37
N ARG A 102 -7.72 1.76 -7.54
CA ARG A 102 -7.29 2.30 -8.84
C ARG A 102 -7.80 3.72 -9.09
N ASN A 103 -8.94 4.06 -8.51
CA ASN A 103 -9.47 5.42 -8.57
C ASN A 103 -8.84 6.37 -7.55
N CYS A 104 -8.00 5.86 -6.65
CA CYS A 104 -7.33 6.68 -5.66
C CYS A 104 -6.14 7.44 -6.25
N LYS A 105 -5.93 8.66 -5.74
CA LYS A 105 -4.74 9.48 -5.98
C LYS A 105 -4.11 9.86 -4.66
N SER A 106 -2.78 9.90 -4.65
CA SER A 106 -2.04 10.45 -3.53
C SER A 106 -2.09 11.98 -3.55
N VAL A 107 -2.64 12.59 -2.51
CA VAL A 107 -2.65 14.04 -2.32
C VAL A 107 -1.95 14.39 -1.02
N CYS A 108 -1.19 15.48 -1.02
CA CYS A 108 -0.60 16.04 0.19
C CYS A 108 -1.55 17.07 0.80
N LEU A 109 -1.98 16.85 2.03
CA LEU A 109 -2.96 17.70 2.72
C LEU A 109 -2.29 18.78 3.57
N SER A 110 -1.17 18.45 4.20
CA SER A 110 -0.39 19.40 5.00
C SER A 110 1.09 19.05 4.97
N ARG A 111 1.98 20.04 5.11
CA ARG A 111 3.44 19.84 5.15
C ARG A 111 4.08 20.37 6.43
N ALA A 112 5.21 19.79 6.80
CA ALA A 112 6.11 20.29 7.84
C ALA A 112 7.56 20.17 7.37
N ILE A 113 8.40 21.16 7.70
CA ILE A 113 9.81 21.18 7.31
C ILE A 113 10.67 20.70 8.47
N ILE A 114 11.55 19.73 8.22
CA ILE A 114 12.37 19.10 9.26
C ILE A 114 13.77 19.73 9.30
N ARG A 115 13.85 20.95 9.82
CA ARG A 115 15.14 21.68 9.90
C ARG A 115 15.97 21.25 11.10
N ASN A 116 15.42 21.43 12.29
CA ASN A 116 16.15 21.28 13.55
C ASN A 116 15.72 20.05 14.37
N HIS A 117 14.76 19.28 13.86
CA HIS A 117 14.31 18.10 14.56
C HIS A 117 15.33 16.96 14.45
N LYS A 118 15.34 16.11 15.47
CA LYS A 118 16.14 14.89 15.53
C LYS A 118 15.20 13.69 15.50
N PRO A 119 15.53 12.62 14.74
CA PRO A 119 14.79 11.39 14.84
C PRO A 119 14.82 10.89 16.29
N THR A 120 13.67 10.43 16.76
CA THR A 120 13.46 9.86 18.11
C THR A 120 13.59 8.33 18.09
N PHE A 121 13.75 7.74 16.90
CA PHE A 121 13.88 6.32 16.66
C PHE A 121 15.23 5.98 16.03
N VAL A 122 15.57 4.69 16.07
CA VAL A 122 16.75 4.15 15.40
C VAL A 122 16.33 3.08 14.41
N GLN A 123 17.06 2.98 13.31
CA GLN A 123 16.91 1.89 12.35
C GLN A 123 17.94 0.79 12.63
N VAL A 124 17.61 -0.44 12.26
CA VAL A 124 18.57 -1.55 12.28
C VAL A 124 18.95 -1.84 10.84
N VAL A 125 20.20 -1.58 10.47
CA VAL A 125 20.73 -1.85 9.13
C VAL A 125 21.88 -2.82 9.29
N ASN A 126 21.77 -4.00 8.65
CA ASN A 126 22.76 -5.08 8.76
C ASN A 126 23.12 -5.47 10.21
N GLY A 127 22.15 -5.39 11.13
CA GLY A 127 22.33 -5.69 12.55
C GLY A 127 22.84 -4.52 13.40
N GLU A 128 23.17 -3.38 12.79
CA GLU A 128 23.65 -2.19 13.51
C GLU A 128 22.55 -1.17 13.75
N ARG A 129 22.55 -0.55 14.93
CA ARG A 129 21.62 0.53 15.28
C ARG A 129 22.14 1.85 14.71
N VAL A 130 21.49 2.37 13.69
CA VAL A 130 21.85 3.63 13.02
C VAL A 130 20.75 4.66 13.18
N GLN A 131 21.14 5.94 13.18
CA GLN A 131 20.18 7.03 13.08
C GLN A 131 19.64 7.08 11.65
N PRO A 132 18.32 7.14 11.45
CA PRO A 132 17.76 7.23 10.10
C PRO A 132 18.22 8.52 9.42
N GLU A 133 18.36 8.46 8.09
CA GLU A 133 18.45 9.68 7.29
C GLU A 133 17.22 10.54 7.55
N LYS A 134 17.43 11.85 7.71
CA LYS A 134 16.36 12.77 8.02
C LYS A 134 15.71 13.28 6.73
N PRO A 135 14.38 13.21 6.58
CA PRO A 135 13.70 13.83 5.45
C PRO A 135 13.84 15.36 5.52
N LEU A 136 13.72 16.02 4.38
CA LEU A 136 13.65 17.48 4.29
C LEU A 136 12.28 17.98 4.74
N GLU A 137 11.24 17.26 4.32
CA GLU A 137 9.85 17.59 4.59
C GLU A 137 9.05 16.33 4.93
N LEU A 138 8.04 16.52 5.75
CA LEU A 138 6.97 15.55 5.95
C LEU A 138 5.69 16.08 5.32
N CYS A 139 4.87 15.15 4.87
CA CYS A 139 3.56 15.43 4.35
C CYS A 139 2.54 14.49 4.99
N VAL A 140 1.44 15.03 5.51
CA VAL A 140 0.24 14.23 5.76
C VAL A 140 -0.40 14.00 4.39
N ALA A 141 -0.32 12.77 3.91
CA ALA A 141 -0.85 12.39 2.62
C ALA A 141 -2.11 11.53 2.76
N GLN A 142 -2.96 11.57 1.76
CA GLN A 142 -4.18 10.78 1.67
C GLN A 142 -4.28 10.10 0.31
N PHE A 143 -4.82 8.88 0.29
CA PHE A 143 -5.32 8.25 -0.93
C PHE A 143 -6.74 8.73 -1.23
N VAL A 144 -6.92 9.91 -1.81
CA VAL A 144 -8.25 10.46 -2.15
C VAL A 144 -8.90 9.62 -3.26
N PRO A 145 -10.20 9.23 -3.16
CA PRO A 145 -11.19 9.68 -2.17
C PRO A 145 -11.29 8.81 -0.91
N SER A 146 -10.45 7.78 -0.75
CA SER A 146 -10.46 6.95 0.44
C SER A 146 -9.96 7.71 1.69
N GLU A 147 -10.47 7.33 2.86
CA GLU A 147 -10.03 7.84 4.17
C GLU A 147 -8.81 7.06 4.69
N VAL A 148 -7.86 6.78 3.79
CA VAL A 148 -6.57 6.15 4.15
C VAL A 148 -5.49 7.22 4.07
N TYR A 149 -4.91 7.51 5.22
CA TYR A 149 -3.89 8.55 5.40
C TYR A 149 -2.54 7.93 5.68
N TYR A 150 -1.46 8.65 5.42
CA TYR A 150 -0.11 8.16 5.69
C TYR A 150 0.88 9.31 5.79
N LEU A 151 2.00 9.03 6.46
CA LEU A 151 3.12 9.96 6.52
C LEU A 151 4.00 9.78 5.27
N LEU A 152 4.04 10.80 4.42
CA LEU A 152 4.95 10.84 3.28
C LEU A 152 6.22 11.60 3.68
N GLN A 153 7.35 10.92 3.65
CA GLN A 153 8.68 11.47 3.92
C GLN A 153 9.31 11.89 2.60
N ILE A 154 9.76 13.14 2.52
CA ILE A 154 10.32 13.74 1.30
C ILE A 154 11.80 14.02 1.56
N TYR A 155 12.65 13.32 0.82
CA TYR A 155 14.10 13.49 0.80
C TYR A 155 14.51 14.28 -0.45
N LEU A 156 15.81 14.60 -0.57
CA LEU A 156 16.32 15.35 -1.71
C LEU A 156 16.03 14.66 -3.05
N GLU A 157 16.21 13.34 -3.12
CA GLU A 157 16.15 12.58 -4.38
C GLU A 157 15.01 11.55 -4.41
N ARG A 158 14.26 11.39 -3.31
CA ARG A 158 13.25 10.34 -3.19
C ARG A 158 12.11 10.72 -2.27
N LYS A 159 11.02 9.97 -2.38
CA LYS A 159 9.87 10.04 -1.49
C LYS A 159 9.56 8.65 -0.95
N GLU A 160 9.29 8.57 0.33
CA GLU A 160 9.01 7.32 1.02
C GLU A 160 7.67 7.42 1.75
N LYS A 161 6.78 6.46 1.50
CA LYS A 161 5.53 6.34 2.25
C LYS A 161 5.83 5.53 3.51
N TYR A 162 5.65 6.14 4.66
CA TYR A 162 5.78 5.42 5.92
C TYR A 162 4.57 4.51 6.13
N PHE A 163 4.84 3.30 6.63
CA PHE A 163 3.85 2.32 7.01
C PHE A 163 4.01 1.99 8.50
N PRO A 164 2.92 1.85 9.30
CA PRO A 164 1.53 1.70 8.87
C PRO A 164 0.82 2.97 8.37
N TYR A 165 -0.16 2.77 7.49
CA TYR A 165 -1.14 3.80 7.11
C TYR A 165 -2.16 4.00 8.25
N GLN A 166 -2.80 5.16 8.28
CA GLN A 166 -3.62 5.70 9.38
C GLN A 166 -5.05 6.02 8.92
N ASN A 167 -5.99 6.17 9.86
CA ASN A 167 -7.40 6.52 9.58
C ASN A 167 -7.68 8.02 9.66
N SER A 168 -6.76 8.79 10.23
CA SER A 168 -6.97 10.22 10.41
C SER A 168 -5.69 11.02 10.20
N ILE A 169 -5.88 12.29 9.89
CA ILE A 169 -4.79 13.28 9.84
C ILE A 169 -4.07 13.36 11.20
N ASP A 170 -4.82 13.29 12.30
CA ASP A 170 -4.26 13.38 13.65
C ASP A 170 -3.36 12.19 13.98
N GLU A 171 -3.75 10.97 13.62
CA GLU A 171 -2.90 9.78 13.78
C GLU A 171 -1.57 9.93 12.99
N VAL A 172 -1.62 10.50 11.78
CA VAL A 172 -0.40 10.78 11.01
C VAL A 172 0.47 11.85 11.67
N LYS A 173 -0.14 12.90 12.23
CA LYS A 173 0.58 13.96 12.95
C LYS A 173 1.20 13.44 14.24
N GLU A 174 0.52 12.57 15.00
CA GLU A 174 1.08 11.90 16.17
C GLU A 174 2.24 10.96 15.80
N LEU A 175 2.13 10.25 14.67
CA LEU A 175 3.23 9.46 14.14
C LEU A 175 4.45 10.33 13.82
N ALA A 176 4.25 11.47 13.17
CA ALA A 176 5.32 12.42 12.86
C ALA A 176 5.94 13.03 14.13
N LEU A 177 5.14 13.36 15.14
CA LEU A 177 5.62 13.82 16.44
C LEU A 177 6.48 12.73 17.09
N SER A 178 5.97 11.50 17.15
CA SER A 178 6.63 10.39 17.83
C SER A 178 7.93 9.95 17.16
N GLN A 179 8.11 10.15 15.85
CA GLN A 179 9.31 9.72 15.10
C GLN A 179 10.28 10.85 14.79
N TRP A 180 9.75 12.02 14.51
CA TRP A 180 10.50 13.15 13.97
C TRP A 180 10.38 14.39 14.84
N GLY A 181 9.67 14.33 15.96
CA GLY A 181 9.53 15.44 16.91
C GLY A 181 8.72 16.63 16.39
N VAL A 182 7.99 16.47 15.27
CA VAL A 182 7.23 17.56 14.65
C VAL A 182 5.93 17.80 15.42
N ALA A 183 5.79 18.97 16.03
CA ALA A 183 4.62 19.36 16.80
C ALA A 183 3.44 19.75 15.89
N LYS A 184 2.22 19.67 16.45
CA LYS A 184 0.97 19.93 15.70
C LYS A 184 0.89 21.34 15.08
N ASN A 185 1.52 22.33 15.70
CA ASN A 185 1.56 23.72 15.24
C ASN A 185 2.63 23.99 14.17
N GLU A 186 3.44 23.00 13.80
CA GLU A 186 4.48 23.13 12.77
C GLU A 186 4.00 22.70 11.37
N TRP A 187 2.72 22.37 11.24
CA TRP A 187 2.09 21.94 9.98
C TRP A 187 1.44 23.11 9.25
N PHE A 188 1.65 23.18 7.94
CA PHE A 188 1.03 24.14 7.02
C PHE A 188 0.05 23.42 6.10
N GLU A 189 -1.18 23.92 6.03
CA GLU A 189 -2.25 23.39 5.17
C GLU A 189 -2.26 24.11 3.81
N PHE A 190 -2.84 23.48 2.79
CA PHE A 190 -2.95 24.03 1.43
C PHE A 190 -4.32 24.64 1.15
#